data_AF-A0A2N2MMU6-F1
#
_entry.id   AF-A0A2N2MMU6-F1
#
_cell.length_a   1.000
_cell.length_b   1.000
_cell.length_c   1.000
_cell.angle_alpha   90.00
_cell.angle_beta   90.00
_cell.angle_gamma   90.00
#
_symmetry.space_group_name_H-M   'P 1'
#
loop_
_entity.id
_entity.type
_entity.pdbx_description
1 polymer ?
#
loop_
_entity_poly.entity_id
_entity_poly.type
_entity_poly.pdbx_seq_one_letter_code
_entity_poly.pdbx_strand_id
1 'polypeptide(L)' 'MQIKCSACLMPFSLNKEEIAEMVELFKSDPNVHYDAHCPKCRKATRITKKQLALNPIYKKMLEG' A
#
# COMPACT_ATOMS: atom_id res chain seq x y z
N MET A 1 3.27 -1.34 7.03
CA MET A 1 3.24 0.07 6.58
C MET A 1 2.07 0.76 7.25
N GLN A 2 2.26 1.89 7.94
CA GLN A 2 1.13 2.66 8.49
C GLN A 2 0.60 3.62 7.42
N ILE A 3 -0.71 3.64 7.23
CA ILE A 3 -1.41 4.52 6.30
C ILE A 3 -2.61 5.16 6.99
N LYS A 4 -3.16 6.21 6.37
CA LYS A 4 -4.35 6.90 6.84
C LYS A 4 -5.47 6.69 5.83
N CYS A 5 -6.63 6.27 6.30
CA CYS A 5 -7.80 6.11 5.44
C CYS A 5 -8.20 7.45 4.81
N SER A 6 -8.37 7.48 3.49
CA SER A 6 -8.80 8.69 2.76
C SER A 6 -10.22 9.14 3.11
N ALA A 7 -11.09 8.22 3.56
CA ALA A 7 -12.49 8.50 3.87
C ALA A 7 -12.72 8.88 5.34
N CYS A 8 -12.30 8.03 6.29
CA CYS A 8 -12.58 8.25 7.72
C CYS A 8 -11.39 8.79 8.52
N LEU A 9 -10.26 9.05 7.84
CA LEU A 9 -9.03 9.58 8.44
C LEU A 9 -8.40 8.70 9.53
N MET A 10 -8.92 7.49 9.75
CA MET A 10 -8.36 6.55 10.72
C MET A 10 -6.98 6.06 10.26
N PRO A 11 -5.97 6.10 11.13
CA PRO A 11 -4.70 5.44 10.87
C PRO A 11 -4.88 3.91 11.01
N PHE A 12 -4.32 3.15 10.07
CA PHE A 12 -4.28 1.69 10.13
C PHE A 12 -3.00 1.17 9.48
N SER A 13 -2.63 -0.06 9.84
CA SER A 13 -1.39 -0.67 9.38
C SER A 13 -1.69 -1.81 8.42
N LEU A 14 -0.98 -1.84 7.30
CA LEU A 14 -0.90 -3.01 6.42
C LEU A 14 0.00 -4.07 7.05
N ASN A 15 -0.47 -5.31 7.02
CA ASN A 15 0.29 -6.46 7.48
C ASN A 15 1.37 -6.86 6.46
N LYS A 16 2.17 -7.88 6.78
CA LYS A 16 3.28 -8.31 5.90
C LYS A 16 2.79 -8.92 4.58
N GLU A 17 1.69 -9.65 4.62
CA GLU A 17 1.10 -10.33 3.46
C GLU A 17 0.56 -9.31 2.45
N GLU A 18 -0.18 -8.31 2.92
CA GLU A 18 -0.66 -7.19 2.09
C GLU A 18 0.48 -6.39 1.46
N ILE A 19 1.59 -6.22 2.18
CA ILE A 19 2.77 -5.54 1.62
C ILE A 19 3.41 -6.39 0.53
N ALA A 20 3.52 -7.70 0.72
CA ALA A 20 4.08 -8.60 -0.27
C ALA A 20 3.23 -8.62 -1.55
N GLU A 21 1.90 -8.78 -1.41
CA GLU A 21 0.97 -8.74 -2.53
C GLU A 21 1.05 -7.41 -3.29
N MET A 22 1.06 -6.29 -2.56
CA MET A 22 1.23 -4.96 -3.13
C MET A 22 2.56 -4.79 -3.89
N VAL A 23 3.66 -5.36 -3.39
CA VAL A 23 4.96 -5.33 -4.08
C VAL A 23 4.93 -6.14 -5.37
N GLU A 24 4.39 -7.36 -5.35
CA GLU A 24 4.26 -8.20 -6.55
C GLU A 24 3.38 -7.57 -7.62
N LEU A 25 2.27 -6.93 -7.18
CA LEU A 25 1.38 -6.16 -8.03
C LEU A 25 2.14 -5.04 -8.77
N PHE A 26 2.94 -4.24 -8.06
CA PHE A 26 3.70 -3.14 -8.64
C PHE A 26 4.94 -3.56 -9.45
N LYS A 27 5.41 -4.80 -9.27
CA LYS A 27 6.42 -5.41 -10.14
C LYS A 27 5.79 -5.84 -11.47
N SER A 28 4.59 -6.40 -11.42
CA SER A 28 3.85 -6.83 -12.61
C SER A 28 3.35 -5.66 -13.44
N ASP A 29 2.75 -4.66 -12.80
CA ASP A 29 2.34 -3.41 -13.46
C ASP A 29 2.61 -2.19 -12.55
N PRO A 30 3.59 -1.33 -12.90
CA PRO A 30 3.95 -0.19 -12.08
C PRO A 30 2.92 0.96 -12.10
N ASN A 31 1.94 0.94 -13.01
CA ASN A 31 0.93 1.99 -13.17
C ASN A 31 -0.35 1.72 -12.37
N VAL A 32 -0.52 0.51 -11.82
CA VAL A 32 -1.70 0.17 -11.02
C VAL A 32 -1.63 0.73 -9.60
N HIS A 33 -2.71 0.55 -8.86
CA HIS A 33 -2.85 0.93 -7.47
C HIS A 33 -3.26 -0.29 -6.64
N TYR A 34 -2.77 -0.35 -5.39
CA TYR A 34 -3.24 -1.31 -4.40
C TYR A 34 -4.38 -0.69 -3.59
N ASP A 35 -5.49 -1.41 -3.45
CA ASP A 35 -6.67 -0.96 -2.72
C ASP A 35 -6.67 -1.48 -1.27
N ALA A 36 -6.08 -0.68 -0.37
CA ALA A 36 -6.05 -1.00 1.05
C ALA A 36 -7.39 -0.71 1.73
N HIS A 37 -8.05 -1.74 2.26
CA HIS A 37 -9.36 -1.59 2.87
C HIS A 37 -9.26 -1.19 4.34
N CYS A 38 -9.87 -0.04 4.69
CA CYS A 38 -9.87 0.43 6.07
C CYS A 38 -10.66 -0.53 6.98
N PRO A 39 -10.11 -0.98 8.12
CA PRO A 39 -10.81 -1.92 9.02
C PRO A 39 -12.05 -1.31 9.67
N LYS A 40 -12.15 0.03 9.76
CA LYS A 40 -13.28 0.73 10.38
C LYS A 40 -14.41 1.04 9.42
N CYS A 41 -14.13 1.76 8.32
CA CYS A 41 -15.17 2.19 7.39
C CYS A 41 -15.26 1.34 6.11
N ARG A 42 -14.38 0.34 5.95
CA ARG A 42 -14.31 -0.58 4.80
C ARG A 42 -14.07 0.09 3.44
N LYS A 43 -13.86 1.40 3.39
CA LYS A 43 -13.50 2.12 2.16
C LYS A 43 -12.07 1.79 1.74
N ALA A 44 -11.87 1.60 0.44
CA ALA A 44 -10.57 1.41 -0.17
C ALA A 44 -9.77 2.72 -0.16
N THR A 45 -8.51 2.61 0.27
CA THR A 45 -7.50 3.67 0.20
C THR A 45 -6.48 3.24 -0.82
N ARG A 46 -6.43 3.95 -1.95
CA ARG A 46 -5.50 3.66 -3.04
C ARG A 46 -4.07 3.98 -2.64
N ILE A 47 -3.17 3.04 -2.89
CA ILE A 47 -1.73 3.21 -2.70
C ILE A 47 -1.07 3.05 -4.06
N THR A 48 -0.25 4.01 -4.43
CA THR A 48 0.54 3.99 -5.66
C THR A 48 1.94 3.43 -5.39
N LYS A 49 2.60 2.89 -6.42
CA LYS A 49 4.03 2.52 -6.35
C LYS A 49 4.90 3.67 -5.84
N LYS A 50 4.62 4.90 -6.27
CA LYS A 50 5.33 6.11 -5.81
C LYS A 50 5.19 6.31 -4.30
N GLN A 51 3.99 6.15 -3.74
CA GLN A 51 3.78 6.25 -2.29
C GLN A 51 4.51 5.16 -1.52
N LEU A 52 4.52 3.93 -2.04
CA LEU A 52 5.26 2.83 -1.42
C LEU A 52 6.78 3.10 -1.41
N ALA A 53 7.31 3.60 -2.52
CA ALA A 53 8.73 3.91 -2.70
C ALA A 53 9.23 5.11 -1.86
N LEU A 54 8.33 5.90 -1.23
CA LEU A 54 8.74 6.93 -0.27
C LEU A 54 9.41 6.33 0.97
N ASN A 55 9.09 5.08 1.30
CA ASN A 55 9.77 4.37 2.38
C ASN A 55 10.96 3.59 1.80
N PRO A 56 12.20 3.84 2.29
CA PRO A 56 13.40 3.19 1.75
C PRO A 56 13.41 1.66 1.92
N ILE A 57 12.67 1.12 2.89
CA ILE A 57 12.55 -0.34 3.09
C ILE A 57 11.77 -0.95 1.93
N TYR A 58 10.61 -0.38 1.59
CA TYR A 58 9.75 -0.90 0.53
C TYR A 58 10.28 -0.57 -0.86
N LYS A 59 11.02 0.55 -1.01
CA LYS A 59 11.72 0.85 -2.26
C LYS A 59 12.65 -0.28 -2.68
N LYS A 60 13.49 -0.79 -1.75
CA LYS A 60 14.38 -1.92 -2.03
C LYS A 60 13.62 -3.19 -2.45
N MET A 61 12.44 -3.43 -1.89
CA MET A 61 11.61 -4.58 -2.26
C MET A 61 11.05 -4.50 -3.69
N LEU A 62 10.91 -3.28 -4.23
CA LEU A 62 10.47 -3.05 -5.62
C LEU A 62 11.61 -3.16 -6.64
N GLU A 63 12.87 -3.05 -6.20
CA GLU A 63 14.07 -3.06 -7.05
C GLU A 63 14.74 -4.44 -7.15
N GLY A 64 14.42 -5.36 -6.23
CA GLY A 64 14.87 -6.76 -6.26
C GLY A 64 13.96 -7.65 -7.07
#